data_AF-A0A5B7EKQ2-F1
#
_entry.id   AF-A0A5B7EKQ2-F1
#
_cell.length_a   1.000
_cell.length_b   1.000
_cell.length_c   1.000
_cell.angle_alpha   90.00
_cell.angle_beta   90.00
_cell.angle_gamma   90.00
#
_symmetry.space_group_name_H-M   'P 1'
#
loop_
_entity.id
_entity.type
_entity.pdbx_description
1 polymer ?
#
loop_
_entity_poly.entity_id
_entity_poly.type
_entity_poly.pdbx_seq_one_letter_code
_entity_poly.pdbx_strand_id
1 'polypeptide(L)'
;MYFPQKKTPRQGHVIEQLGTYDPMMNVHGEKLVALNTERINHWIGQGAGISTSCAVLLGLSGLLPIHPRSYVTAWRNRRSSAKEENAEAAS
;
A
#
# COMPACT_ATOMS: atom_id res chain seq x y z
N MET A 1 13.10 -26.19 18.60
CA MET A 1 13.87 -24.99 18.98
C MET A 1 13.52 -23.90 17.97
N TYR A 2 12.75 -22.88 18.37
CA TYR A 2 12.26 -21.82 17.47
C TYR A 2 13.25 -20.65 17.53
N PHE A 3 14.02 -20.42 16.46
CA PHE A 3 14.88 -19.25 16.37
C PHE A 3 14.01 -18.04 15.98
N PRO A 4 13.81 -17.05 16.85
CA PRO A 4 13.13 -15.82 16.47
C PRO A 4 13.98 -15.14 15.38
N GLN A 5 13.41 -14.99 14.20
CA GLN A 5 13.98 -14.19 13.11
C GLN A 5 14.40 -12.82 13.70
N LYS A 6 15.69 -12.48 13.61
CA LYS A 6 16.21 -11.17 14.03
C LYS A 6 15.45 -10.11 13.24
N LYS A 7 14.50 -9.43 13.88
CA LYS A 7 13.78 -8.31 13.26
C LYS A 7 14.75 -7.15 13.16
N THR A 8 15.14 -6.80 11.94
CA THR A 8 15.87 -5.56 11.71
C THR A 8 15.00 -4.37 12.11
N PRO A 9 15.58 -3.29 12.65
CA PRO A 9 14.82 -2.09 12.96
C PRO A 9 14.19 -1.53 11.68
N ARG A 10 12.98 -0.95 11.79
CA ARG A 10 12.22 -0.44 10.65
C ARG A 10 13.00 0.58 9.81
N GLN A 11 13.88 1.35 10.45
CA GLN A 11 14.78 2.34 9.82
C GLN A 11 16.24 1.90 9.94
N GLY A 12 16.50 0.62 9.69
CA GLY A 12 17.85 0.06 9.68
C GLY A 12 18.49 0.07 8.29
N HIS A 13 19.65 -0.57 8.22
CA HIS A 13 20.26 -0.89 6.94
C HIS A 13 19.35 -1.81 6.13
N VAL A 14 19.12 -1.45 4.87
CA VAL A 14 18.31 -2.22 3.92
C VAL A 14 19.21 -2.92 2.91
N ILE A 15 18.78 -4.08 2.41
CA ILE A 15 19.52 -4.82 1.36
C ILE A 15 19.57 -3.99 0.08
N GLU A 16 18.41 -3.46 -0.34
CA GLU A 16 18.26 -2.68 -1.56
C GLU A 16 17.05 -1.73 -1.41
N GLN A 17 17.16 -0.51 -1.96
CA GLN A 17 16.05 0.43 -2.06
C GLN A 17 15.28 0.21 -3.36
N LEU A 18 14.03 -0.26 -3.26
CA LEU A 18 13.20 -0.61 -4.41
C LEU A 18 12.31 0.54 -4.91
N GLY A 19 12.18 1.61 -4.15
CA GLY A 19 11.27 2.71 -4.46
C GLY A 19 11.04 3.67 -3.30
N THR A 20 10.15 4.63 -3.52
CA THR A 20 9.75 5.67 -2.56
C THR A 20 8.26 5.97 -2.69
N TYR A 21 7.61 6.27 -1.57
CA TYR A 21 6.20 6.69 -1.52
C TYR A 21 6.11 8.01 -0.75
N ASP A 22 5.56 9.04 -1.39
CA ASP A 22 5.21 10.30 -0.74
C ASP A 22 3.70 10.31 -0.40
N PRO A 23 3.33 10.31 0.90
CA PRO A 23 1.94 10.38 1.31
C PRO A 23 1.29 11.73 1.04
N MET A 24 2.09 12.79 0.95
CA MET A 24 1.63 14.16 0.79
C MET A 24 1.34 14.45 -0.67
N MET A 25 0.33 15.29 -0.91
CA MET A 25 -0.01 15.72 -2.25
C MET A 25 0.95 16.82 -2.69
N ASN A 26 1.38 16.75 -3.95
CA ASN A 26 2.14 17.83 -4.58
C ASN A 26 1.23 19.01 -4.95
N VAL A 27 1.81 20.05 -5.57
CA VAL A 27 1.07 21.23 -6.06
C VAL A 27 0.03 20.91 -7.14
N HIS A 28 0.12 19.74 -7.77
CA HIS A 28 -0.82 19.25 -8.78
C HIS A 28 -1.91 18.34 -8.18
N GLY A 29 -1.92 18.11 -6.85
CA GLY A 29 -2.90 17.25 -6.19
C GLY A 29 -2.60 15.75 -6.29
N GLU A 30 -1.38 15.37 -6.68
CA GLU A 30 -1.00 13.98 -6.91
C GLU A 30 -0.11 13.45 -5.78
N LYS A 31 -0.21 12.14 -5.52
CA LYS A 31 0.69 11.42 -4.61
C LYS A 31 1.72 10.66 -5.41
N LEU A 32 3.00 10.88 -5.11
CA LEU A 32 4.09 10.33 -5.90
C LEU A 32 4.53 8.95 -5.37
N VAL A 33 4.65 8.00 -6.28
CA VAL A 33 5.15 6.65 -5.99
C VAL A 33 6.19 6.27 -7.06
N ALA A 34 7.43 6.06 -6.64
CA ALA A 34 8.49 5.56 -7.49
C ALA A 34 8.70 4.07 -7.20
N LEU A 35 8.65 3.22 -8.23
CA LEU A 35 8.78 1.77 -8.11
C LEU A 35 9.76 1.23 -9.15
N ASN A 36 10.76 0.47 -8.69
CA ASN A 36 11.62 -0.32 -9.58
C ASN A 36 10.98 -1.70 -9.82
N THR A 37 10.18 -1.80 -10.87
CA THR A 37 9.37 -2.99 -11.17
C THR A 37 10.21 -4.24 -11.42
N GLU A 38 11.36 -4.10 -12.11
CA GLU A 38 12.27 -5.22 -12.40
C GLU A 38 12.82 -5.83 -11.10
N ARG A 39 13.34 -4.99 -10.20
CA ARG A 39 13.93 -5.45 -8.94
C ARG A 39 12.87 -5.98 -7.98
N ILE A 40 11.68 -5.36 -7.96
CA ILE A 40 10.54 -5.86 -7.18
C ILE A 40 10.17 -7.28 -7.64
N ASN A 41 10.02 -7.51 -8.95
CA ASN A 41 9.71 -8.83 -9.49
C ASN A 41 10.81 -9.86 -9.17
N HIS A 42 12.07 -9.46 -9.26
CA HIS A 42 13.20 -10.30 -8.88
C HIS A 42 13.08 -10.78 -7.42
N TRP A 43 12.88 -9.87 -6.47
CA TRP A 43 12.79 -10.22 -5.05
C TRP A 43 11.53 -11.03 -4.72
N ILE A 44 10.40 -10.75 -5.38
CA ILE A 44 9.19 -11.58 -5.26
C ILE A 44 9.46 -13.01 -5.77
N GLY A 45 10.16 -13.15 -6.89
CA GLY A 45 10.58 -14.45 -7.44
C GLY A 45 11.51 -15.24 -6.50
N GLN A 46 12.30 -14.54 -5.69
CA GLN A 46 13.14 -15.15 -4.65
C GLN A 46 12.36 -15.49 -3.35
N GLY A 47 11.04 -15.26 -3.31
CA GLY A 47 10.19 -15.57 -2.18
C GLY A 47 10.09 -14.47 -1.13
N ALA A 48 10.38 -13.21 -1.47
CA ALA A 48 10.21 -12.10 -0.54
C ALA A 48 8.72 -11.90 -0.17
N GLY A 49 8.45 -11.80 1.14
CA GLY A 49 7.12 -11.48 1.65
C GLY A 49 6.76 -10.00 1.46
N ILE A 50 5.53 -9.73 1.04
CA ILE A 50 5.03 -8.37 0.79
C ILE A 50 4.14 -7.92 1.96
N SER A 51 4.37 -6.70 2.46
CA SER A 51 3.48 -6.11 3.46
C SER A 51 2.13 -5.72 2.86
N THR A 52 1.07 -5.73 3.67
CA THR A 52 -0.30 -5.43 3.22
C THR A 52 -0.41 -4.06 2.53
N SER A 53 0.30 -3.04 3.03
CA SER A 53 0.29 -1.70 2.42
C SER A 53 1.01 -1.66 1.07
N CYS A 54 2.16 -2.35 0.95
CA CYS A 54 2.84 -2.51 -0.33
C CYS A 54 1.98 -3.28 -1.34
N ALA A 55 1.29 -4.35 -0.92
CA ALA A 55 0.42 -5.11 -1.80
C ALA A 55 -0.73 -4.26 -2.36
N VAL A 56 -1.29 -3.35 -1.56
CA VAL A 56 -2.27 -2.37 -2.04
C VAL A 56 -1.66 -1.44 -3.08
N LEU A 57 -0.47 -0.87 -2.82
CA LEU A 57 0.21 0.02 -3.77
C LEU A 57 0.55 -0.68 -5.09
N LEU A 58 1.13 -1.88 -5.04
CA LEU A 58 1.46 -2.68 -6.22
C LEU A 58 0.21 -3.14 -6.99
N GLY A 59 -0.90 -3.34 -6.28
CA GLY A 59 -2.20 -3.61 -6.89
C GLY A 59 -2.78 -2.40 -7.64
N LEU A 60 -2.63 -1.21 -7.07
CA LEU A 60 -3.03 0.05 -7.71
C LEU A 60 -2.16 0.41 -8.91
N SER A 61 -0.87 0.04 -8.89
CA SER A 61 0.05 0.27 -10.01
C SER A 61 -0.13 -0.73 -11.18
N GLY A 62 -0.99 -1.74 -11.01
CA GLY A 62 -1.21 -2.80 -12.00
C GLY A 62 -0.11 -3.86 -12.07
N LEU A 63 0.87 -3.85 -11.14
CA LEU A 63 1.91 -4.88 -11.10
C LEU A 63 1.38 -6.20 -10.50
N LEU A 64 0.50 -6.07 -9.51
CA LEU A 64 -0.20 -7.19 -8.86
C LEU A 64 -1.72 -7.03 -9.04
N PRO A 65 -2.52 -8.08 -8.81
CA PRO A 65 -3.97 -7.92 -8.72
C PRO A 65 -4.34 -7.00 -7.55
N ILE A 66 -5.47 -6.28 -7.70
CA ILE A 66 -5.99 -5.38 -6.66
C ILE A 66 -6.22 -6.16 -5.36
N HIS A 67 -5.58 -5.69 -4.29
CA HIS A 67 -5.66 -6.33 -2.99
C HIS A 67 -7.09 -6.25 -2.40
N PRO A 68 -7.63 -7.32 -1.77
CA PRO A 68 -9.00 -7.35 -1.23
C PRO A 68 -9.37 -6.18 -0.31
N ARG A 69 -8.40 -5.67 0.45
CA ARG A 69 -8.60 -4.49 1.33
C ARG A 69 -9.02 -3.25 0.56
N SER A 70 -8.60 -3.07 -0.69
CA SER A 70 -9.02 -1.92 -1.50
C SER A 70 -10.53 -1.93 -1.72
N TYR A 71 -11.11 -3.09 -2.01
CA TYR A 71 -12.56 -3.26 -2.15
C TYR A 71 -13.31 -3.03 -0.83
N VAL A 72 -12.80 -3.58 0.27
CA VAL A 72 -13.40 -3.41 1.59
C VAL A 72 -13.40 -1.94 2.02
N THR A 73 -12.29 -1.23 1.81
CA THR A 73 -12.18 0.20 2.11
C THR A 73 -13.15 1.00 1.23
N ALA A 74 -13.22 0.72 -0.07
CA ALA A 74 -14.16 1.39 -0.98
C ALA A 74 -15.62 1.17 -0.57
N TRP A 75 -15.98 -0.03 -0.12
CA TRP A 75 -17.33 -0.30 0.40
C TRP A 75 -17.64 0.48 1.68
N ARG A 76 -16.69 0.54 2.61
CA ARG A 76 -16.83 1.31 3.86
C ARG A 76 -17.00 2.80 3.59
N ASN A 77 -16.17 3.35 2.70
CA ASN A 77 -16.22 4.77 2.35
C ASN A 77 -17.55 5.14 1.70
N ARG A 78 -18.06 4.32 0.77
CA ARG A 78 -19.39 4.54 0.17
C ARG A 78 -20.51 4.54 1.22
N ARG A 79 -20.41 3.66 2.22
CA ARG A 79 -21.40 3.59 3.30
C ARG A 79 -21.30 4.77 4.27
N SER A 80 -20.10 5.30 4.52
CA SER A 80 -19.94 6.50 5.36
C SER A 80 -20.49 7.73 4.65
N SER A 81 -20.15 7.94 3.37
CA SER A 81 -20.66 9.07 2.59
C SER A 81 -22.19 9.06 2.51
N ALA A 82 -22.82 7.90 2.25
CA ALA A 82 -24.29 7.79 2.24
C ALA A 82 -24.93 8.08 3.62
N LYS A 83 -24.22 7.84 4.73
CA LYS A 83 -24.71 8.19 6.07
C LYS A 83 -24.58 9.70 6.33
N GLU A 84 -23.50 10.30 5.89
CA GLU A 84 -23.25 11.75 6.00
C GLU A 84 -24.30 12.53 5.19
N GLU A 85 -24.55 12.12 3.94
CA GLU A 85 -25.60 12.71 3.08
C GLU A 85 -26.99 12.63 3.72
N ASN A 86 -27.36 11.48 4.30
CA ASN A 86 -28.65 11.32 4.98
C ASN A 86 -28.76 12.16 6.27
N ALA A 87 -27.63 12.39 6.96
CA ALA A 87 -27.60 13.23 8.16
C ALA A 87 -27.76 14.71 7.80
N GLU A 88 -27.10 15.17 6.74
CA GLU A 88 -27.20 16.54 6.22
C GLU A 88 -28.58 16.84 5.61
N ALA A 89 -29.22 15.85 4.97
CA ALA A 89 -30.59 16.00 4.46
C ALA A 89 -31.66 16.05 5.57
N ALA A 90 -31.34 15.60 6.79
CA ALA A 90 -32.24 15.60 7.93
C ALA A 90 -32.10 16.85 8.84
N SER A 91 -31.06 17.65 8.63
CA SER A 91 -30.81 18.94 9.31
C SER A 91 -31.30 20.12 8.49
#